data_AF-A0A9W8XY40-F1
#
_entry.id   AF-A0A9W8XY40-F1
#
_cell.length_a   1.000
_cell.length_b   1.000
_cell.length_c   1.000
_cell.angle_alpha   90.00
_cell.angle_beta   90.00
_cell.angle_gamma   90.00
#
_symmetry.space_group_name_H-M   'P 1'
#
loop_
_entity.id
_entity.type
_entity.pdbx_description
1 polymer ?
#
loop_
_entity_poly.entity_id
_entity_poly.type
_entity_poly.pdbx_seq_one_letter_code
_entity_poly.pdbx_strand_id
1 'polypeptide(L)'
;MSPAPIIQADAAASLSPPQQAAPPCAATPIPTHFDDIFHDKFMHIISEWKNDPARGQLTQKERKRFIETAFLETDELYFGKRQLSDQEIKLRALTKVFYKVLAEEPWSEDWIRSPDVERKLSKFEMHKDSVALAAEHGLVTPRDAVKAAREASLKHEKALKDIKDPKALKDMKINPGPYDEIEIIYIAGTVSSTATNRIDRENIYPVSVSSVANVLQNHICRDMVRPFSMAERLVNCSDTKELEDMRRFACNVCDFAPHLLDNDNVSLLVVLLILSRSECCRRFENNGIRIEGSTISHRKAECMKNKMGWKTSEEKKPYDNFANEFQTRVKNACFPAPRPIRLAGRKPPRKSSTPATTPATPATPSTPPVYPPPPMGYMASPQVRNDSVNTGINIPAPSMQSIYSQTAAPAVKTQRARASTGAGSSAVEPMDLS
;
A
#
# COMPACT_ATOMS: atom_id res chain seq x y z
N MET A 1 -94.83 -0.12 39.89
CA MET A 1 -94.44 0.82 40.96
C MET A 1 -92.93 0.93 40.97
N SER A 2 -92.38 2.13 40.77
CA SER A 2 -90.96 2.46 41.01
C SER A 2 -90.66 2.37 42.53
N PRO A 3 -89.40 2.08 42.99
CA PRO A 3 -88.26 2.98 42.77
C PRO A 3 -86.88 2.35 42.43
N ALA A 4 -86.11 3.23 41.77
CA ALA A 4 -84.67 3.41 41.55
C ALA A 4 -83.72 3.23 42.79
N PRO A 5 -82.39 3.53 42.74
CA PRO A 5 -81.32 3.30 41.73
C PRO A 5 -79.89 2.97 42.29
N ILE A 6 -78.92 2.58 41.40
CA ILE A 6 -77.44 2.87 41.31
C ILE A 6 -76.55 2.52 42.55
N ILE A 7 -75.43 1.76 42.54
CA ILE A 7 -74.11 1.85 41.86
C ILE A 7 -73.37 0.50 42.06
N GLN A 8 -72.70 -0.07 41.05
CA GLN A 8 -71.26 -0.47 41.12
C GLN A 8 -70.77 -1.16 39.84
N ALA A 9 -69.56 -0.73 39.47
CA ALA A 9 -68.87 -0.89 38.22
C ALA A 9 -68.43 -2.35 37.92
N ASP A 10 -68.69 -2.75 36.68
CA ASP A 10 -67.72 -3.24 35.70
C ASP A 10 -66.48 -4.02 36.20
N ALA A 11 -66.49 -5.30 35.84
CA ALA A 11 -65.74 -5.83 34.69
C ALA A 11 -64.63 -6.86 34.97
N ALA A 12 -64.87 -8.00 34.29
CA ALA A 12 -63.93 -8.79 33.49
C ALA A 12 -62.98 -9.79 34.19
N ALA A 13 -63.39 -11.05 34.07
CA ALA A 13 -62.66 -12.22 33.57
C ALA A 13 -61.21 -12.44 34.05
N SER A 14 -61.03 -13.46 34.89
CA SER A 14 -59.74 -13.95 35.36
C SER A 14 -59.12 -14.96 34.39
N LEU A 15 -57.83 -14.74 34.08
CA LEU A 15 -56.95 -15.51 33.19
C LEU A 15 -56.05 -16.47 33.99
N SER A 16 -55.68 -17.57 33.34
CA SER A 16 -54.85 -18.71 33.78
C SER A 16 -53.50 -18.38 34.44
N PRO A 17 -52.91 -19.31 35.24
CA PRO A 17 -51.72 -19.03 36.03
C PRO A 17 -50.40 -19.04 35.23
N PRO A 18 -49.38 -18.28 35.65
CA PRO A 18 -48.14 -18.11 34.90
C PRO A 18 -47.11 -19.22 35.17
N GLN A 19 -46.45 -19.68 34.09
CA GLN A 19 -45.25 -20.52 34.12
C GLN A 19 -44.05 -19.73 34.68
N GLN A 20 -43.35 -20.31 35.65
CA GLN A 20 -42.08 -19.81 36.17
C GLN A 20 -40.98 -19.92 35.09
N ALA A 21 -40.39 -18.78 34.72
CA ALA A 21 -39.20 -18.71 33.90
C ALA A 21 -37.96 -19.11 34.73
N ALA A 22 -37.11 -19.97 34.14
CA ALA A 22 -35.79 -20.29 34.68
C ALA A 22 -34.87 -19.06 34.67
N PRO A 23 -33.90 -18.96 35.61
CA PRO A 23 -33.01 -17.81 35.69
C PRO A 23 -32.11 -17.73 34.44
N PRO A 24 -31.83 -16.53 33.89
CA PRO A 24 -30.94 -16.37 32.76
C PRO A 24 -29.53 -16.78 33.16
N CYS A 25 -28.99 -17.75 32.42
CA CYS A 25 -27.58 -18.13 32.48
C CYS A 25 -26.74 -16.87 32.23
N ALA A 26 -25.80 -16.57 33.13
CA ALA A 26 -24.91 -15.43 32.99
C ALA A 26 -24.11 -15.56 31.68
N ALA A 27 -24.42 -14.71 30.71
CA ALA A 27 -23.65 -14.60 29.49
C ALA A 27 -22.23 -14.16 29.87
N THR A 28 -21.24 -15.02 29.59
CA THR A 28 -19.84 -14.60 29.55
C THR A 28 -19.74 -13.36 28.66
N PRO A 29 -19.07 -12.27 29.11
CA PRO A 29 -18.94 -11.07 28.30
C PRO A 29 -18.23 -11.44 27.01
N ILE A 30 -18.95 -11.36 25.90
CA ILE A 30 -18.38 -11.53 24.57
C ILE A 30 -17.37 -10.39 24.41
N PRO A 31 -16.10 -10.66 24.10
CA PRO A 31 -15.15 -9.59 23.79
C PRO A 31 -15.74 -8.74 22.66
N THR A 32 -15.98 -7.45 22.92
CA THR A 32 -16.65 -6.57 21.95
C THR A 32 -15.76 -6.22 20.76
N HIS A 33 -14.46 -6.52 20.83
CA HIS A 33 -13.46 -6.09 19.86
C HIS A 33 -12.94 -7.28 19.04
N PHE A 34 -12.87 -7.11 17.71
CA PHE A 34 -12.49 -8.17 16.76
C PHE A 34 -11.20 -8.90 17.15
N ASP A 35 -10.13 -8.15 17.46
CA ASP A 35 -8.83 -8.76 17.77
C ASP A 35 -8.85 -9.62 19.05
N ASP A 36 -9.74 -9.33 20.00
CA ASP A 36 -9.85 -10.10 21.24
C ASP A 36 -10.57 -11.43 20.98
N ILE A 37 -11.64 -11.39 20.18
CA ILE A 37 -12.33 -12.60 19.69
C ILE A 37 -11.36 -13.48 18.90
N PHE A 38 -10.57 -12.88 18.01
CA PHE A 38 -9.55 -13.60 17.26
C PHE A 38 -8.53 -14.24 18.18
N HIS A 39 -8.02 -13.50 19.17
CA HIS A 39 -7.02 -13.99 20.10
C HIS A 39 -7.53 -15.20 20.89
N ASP A 40 -8.75 -15.11 21.42
CA ASP A 40 -9.39 -16.20 22.16
C ASP A 40 -9.56 -17.46 21.30
N LYS A 41 -10.03 -17.29 20.06
CA LYS A 41 -10.17 -18.41 19.11
C LYS A 41 -8.83 -19.02 18.73
N PHE A 42 -7.83 -18.19 18.46
CA PHE A 42 -6.48 -18.65 18.15
C PHE A 42 -5.86 -19.43 19.31
N MET A 43 -6.03 -18.94 20.54
CA MET A 43 -5.59 -19.62 21.76
C MET A 43 -6.28 -20.96 21.98
N HIS A 44 -7.58 -21.03 21.70
CA HIS A 44 -8.33 -22.26 21.76
C HIS A 44 -7.75 -23.32 20.81
N ILE A 45 -7.51 -22.96 19.54
CA ILE A 45 -6.89 -23.86 18.55
C ILE A 45 -5.50 -24.34 19.01
N ILE A 46 -4.68 -23.44 19.58
CA ILE A 46 -3.37 -23.81 20.12
C ILE A 46 -3.50 -24.78 21.30
N SER A 47 -4.44 -24.54 22.21
CA SER A 47 -4.69 -25.42 23.35
C SER A 47 -5.10 -26.81 22.90
N GLU A 48 -6.03 -26.92 21.94
CA GLU A 48 -6.43 -28.19 21.34
C GLU A 48 -5.24 -28.91 20.67
N TRP A 49 -4.39 -28.17 19.94
CA TRP A 49 -3.20 -28.75 19.31
C TRP A 49 -2.21 -29.31 20.34
N LYS A 50 -1.96 -28.57 21.43
CA LYS A 50 -1.02 -28.98 22.49
C LYS A 50 -1.50 -30.18 23.29
N ASN A 51 -2.81 -30.38 23.40
CA ASN A 51 -3.42 -31.47 24.14
C ASN A 51 -3.44 -32.80 23.36
N ASP A 52 -2.98 -32.84 22.11
CA ASP A 52 -2.87 -34.05 21.31
C ASP A 52 -1.45 -34.63 21.39
N PRO A 53 -1.23 -35.73 22.15
CA PRO A 53 0.09 -36.31 22.37
C PRO A 53 0.67 -37.00 21.12
N ALA A 54 -0.12 -37.18 20.05
CA ALA A 54 0.36 -37.77 18.79
C ALA A 54 1.00 -36.74 17.84
N ARG A 55 0.97 -35.44 18.19
CA ARG A 55 1.40 -34.37 17.28
C ARG A 55 2.86 -33.98 17.48
N GLY A 56 3.54 -33.76 16.35
CA GLY A 56 4.92 -33.26 16.31
C GLY A 56 5.02 -31.74 16.49
N GLN A 57 6.21 -31.21 16.18
CA GLN A 57 6.49 -29.78 16.25
C GLN A 57 5.63 -28.99 15.25
N LEU A 58 5.06 -27.87 15.71
CA LEU A 58 4.20 -27.01 14.90
C LEU A 58 4.93 -26.45 13.66
N THR A 59 4.48 -26.89 12.47
CA THR A 59 4.99 -26.48 11.17
C THR A 59 4.51 -25.08 10.76
N GLN A 60 5.16 -24.46 9.78
CA GLN A 60 4.73 -23.16 9.21
C GLN A 60 3.34 -23.26 8.55
N LYS A 61 3.07 -24.37 7.85
CA LYS A 61 1.79 -24.63 7.19
C LYS A 61 0.63 -24.69 8.21
N GLU A 62 0.87 -25.33 9.35
CA GLU A 62 -0.13 -25.43 10.42
C GLU A 62 -0.37 -24.07 11.09
N ARG A 63 0.69 -23.29 11.39
CA ARG A 63 0.53 -21.93 11.94
C ARG A 63 -0.35 -21.06 11.06
N LYS A 64 -0.06 -21.04 9.76
CA LYS A 64 -0.87 -20.30 8.79
C LYS A 64 -2.32 -20.78 8.81
N ARG A 65 -2.56 -22.08 8.83
CA ARG A 65 -3.91 -22.66 8.91
C ARG A 65 -4.62 -22.22 10.19
N PHE A 66 -3.96 -22.21 11.35
CA PHE A 66 -4.60 -21.81 12.62
C PHE A 66 -5.02 -20.35 12.59
N ILE A 67 -4.15 -19.47 12.12
CA ILE A 67 -4.47 -18.03 11.95
C ILE A 67 -5.63 -17.86 10.98
N GLU A 68 -5.61 -18.57 9.83
CA GLU A 68 -6.68 -18.50 8.84
C GLU A 68 -8.02 -19.01 9.40
N THR A 69 -8.03 -20.12 10.14
CA THR A 69 -9.24 -20.66 10.77
C THR A 69 -9.78 -19.70 11.82
N ALA A 70 -8.94 -19.22 12.75
CA ALA A 70 -9.36 -18.26 13.78
C ALA A 70 -9.90 -16.96 13.15
N PHE A 71 -9.24 -16.45 12.09
CA PHE A 71 -9.70 -15.27 11.37
C PHE A 71 -11.08 -15.50 10.73
N LEU A 72 -11.28 -16.60 9.99
CA LEU A 72 -12.54 -16.87 9.29
C LEU A 72 -13.72 -16.99 10.26
N GLU A 73 -13.51 -17.66 11.39
CA GLU A 73 -14.55 -17.77 12.42
C GLU A 73 -14.83 -16.44 13.11
N THR A 74 -13.81 -15.61 13.33
CA THR A 74 -13.97 -14.26 13.90
C THR A 74 -14.70 -13.34 12.94
N ASP A 75 -14.34 -13.40 11.65
CA ASP A 75 -14.95 -12.62 10.58
C ASP A 75 -16.44 -12.95 10.43
N GLU A 76 -16.82 -14.23 10.46
CA GLU A 76 -18.23 -14.65 10.43
C GLU A 76 -18.99 -14.24 11.71
N LEU A 77 -18.34 -14.26 12.88
CA LEU A 77 -18.98 -13.85 14.13
C LEU A 77 -19.18 -12.32 14.20
N TYR A 78 -18.17 -11.54 13.81
CA TYR A 78 -18.14 -10.09 13.97
C TYR A 78 -18.84 -9.34 12.82
N PHE A 79 -18.49 -9.68 11.58
CA PHE A 79 -19.11 -9.09 10.40
C PHE A 79 -20.29 -9.91 9.93
N GLY A 80 -20.17 -11.24 9.89
CA GLY A 80 -21.23 -12.15 9.47
C GLY A 80 -21.83 -11.82 8.10
N LYS A 81 -23.08 -12.24 7.92
CA LYS A 81 -23.86 -12.06 6.67
C LYS A 81 -24.79 -10.84 6.69
N ARG A 82 -24.61 -9.93 7.64
CA ARG A 82 -25.41 -8.70 7.70
C ARG A 82 -24.97 -7.73 6.60
N GLN A 83 -25.82 -6.74 6.34
CA GLN A 83 -25.44 -5.61 5.50
C GLN A 83 -24.38 -4.78 6.24
N LEU A 84 -23.24 -4.57 5.58
CA LEU A 84 -22.12 -3.80 6.11
C LEU A 84 -22.13 -2.40 5.49
N SER A 85 -21.78 -1.40 6.28
CA SER A 85 -21.49 -0.05 5.76
C SER A 85 -20.21 -0.04 4.90
N ASP A 86 -20.04 0.99 4.06
CA ASP A 86 -18.82 1.15 3.25
C ASP A 86 -17.55 1.17 4.10
N GLN A 87 -17.62 1.76 5.30
CA GLN A 87 -16.50 1.80 6.24
C GLN A 87 -16.19 0.39 6.77
N GLU A 88 -17.19 -0.38 7.18
CA GLU A 88 -17.02 -1.76 7.66
C GLU A 88 -16.52 -2.69 6.54
N ILE A 89 -16.96 -2.48 5.30
CA ILE A 89 -16.49 -3.22 4.13
C ILE A 89 -14.99 -2.98 3.92
N LYS A 90 -14.53 -1.72 3.98
CA LYS A 90 -13.10 -1.36 3.90
C LYS A 90 -12.33 -1.95 5.07
N LEU A 91 -12.88 -1.83 6.28
CA LEU A 91 -12.26 -2.35 7.50
C LEU A 91 -12.07 -3.86 7.45
N ARG A 92 -13.09 -4.62 7.05
CA ARG A 92 -13.01 -6.07 6.84
C ARG A 92 -11.94 -6.45 5.83
N ALA A 93 -11.87 -5.74 4.71
CA ALA A 93 -10.87 -6.00 3.66
C ALA A 93 -9.43 -5.75 4.14
N LEU A 94 -9.18 -4.63 4.82
CA LEU A 94 -7.85 -4.30 5.37
C LEU A 94 -7.45 -5.22 6.51
N THR A 95 -8.39 -5.55 7.39
CA THR A 95 -8.19 -6.51 8.47
C THR A 95 -7.70 -7.84 7.89
N LYS A 96 -8.35 -8.34 6.83
CA LYS A 96 -7.90 -9.54 6.11
C LYS A 96 -6.47 -9.41 5.56
N VAL A 97 -6.10 -8.26 4.99
CA VAL A 97 -4.72 -8.02 4.49
C VAL A 97 -3.72 -8.13 5.64
N PHE A 98 -3.97 -7.45 6.75
CA PHE A 98 -3.07 -7.48 7.90
C PHE A 98 -2.98 -8.86 8.57
N TYR A 99 -4.08 -9.62 8.65
CA TYR A 99 -4.01 -11.02 9.09
C TYR A 99 -3.21 -11.90 8.14
N LYS A 100 -3.29 -11.66 6.83
CA LYS A 100 -2.47 -12.38 5.85
C LYS A 100 -0.99 -12.01 5.95
N VAL A 101 -0.67 -10.74 6.24
CA VAL A 101 0.70 -10.33 6.58
C VAL A 101 1.16 -11.07 7.84
N LEU A 102 0.36 -11.09 8.92
CA LEU A 102 0.70 -11.79 10.16
C LEU A 102 0.94 -13.29 9.95
N ALA A 103 0.15 -13.93 9.09
CA ALA A 103 0.24 -15.36 8.81
C ALA A 103 1.43 -15.76 7.90
N GLU A 104 1.83 -14.88 6.99
CA GLU A 104 2.90 -15.12 6.02
C GLU A 104 4.25 -14.57 6.48
N GLU A 105 4.24 -13.48 7.23
CA GLU A 105 5.41 -12.71 7.64
C GLU A 105 5.38 -12.54 9.15
N PRO A 106 5.79 -13.57 9.88
CA PRO A 106 5.81 -13.47 11.31
C PRO A 106 6.97 -12.53 11.77
N TRP A 107 6.63 -11.33 12.26
CA TRP A 107 7.58 -10.24 12.61
C TRP A 107 8.11 -10.11 14.07
N SER A 108 7.92 -11.09 14.96
CA SER A 108 8.42 -11.06 16.35
C SER A 108 8.89 -12.44 16.83
N GLU A 109 9.98 -12.51 17.61
CA GLU A 109 10.69 -13.76 17.96
C GLU A 109 9.86 -14.76 18.80
N ASP A 110 8.84 -14.30 19.53
CA ASP A 110 8.23 -15.15 20.57
C ASP A 110 7.12 -16.09 20.04
N TRP A 111 6.42 -15.76 18.94
CA TRP A 111 5.24 -16.55 18.47
C TRP A 111 5.38 -17.00 17.00
N ILE A 112 6.44 -16.53 16.36
CA ILE A 112 6.41 -16.02 15.00
C ILE A 112 7.92 -16.01 14.62
N ARG A 113 8.35 -16.53 13.44
CA ARG A 113 9.78 -16.80 13.19
C ARG A 113 10.43 -15.67 12.35
N SER A 114 11.44 -14.99 12.89
CA SER A 114 12.33 -14.06 12.15
C SER A 114 12.99 -14.54 10.83
N PRO A 115 13.14 -15.85 10.51
CA PRO A 115 13.78 -16.30 9.28
C PRO A 115 13.03 -15.98 7.98
N ASP A 116 11.74 -15.66 7.99
CA ASP A 116 10.97 -15.49 6.74
C ASP A 116 11.28 -14.16 6.01
N VAL A 117 11.66 -13.12 6.76
CA VAL A 117 12.11 -11.83 6.20
C VAL A 117 13.48 -11.98 5.56
N GLU A 118 14.37 -12.70 6.24
CA GLU A 118 15.74 -12.94 5.79
C GLU A 118 15.83 -14.00 4.68
N ARG A 119 14.89 -14.95 4.62
CA ARG A 119 14.78 -15.91 3.51
C ARG A 119 14.56 -15.19 2.17
N LYS A 120 13.85 -14.06 2.19
CA LYS A 120 13.59 -13.24 0.99
C LYS A 120 14.74 -12.30 0.63
N LEU A 121 15.79 -12.22 1.46
CA LEU A 121 17.04 -11.54 1.12
C LEU A 121 17.91 -12.33 0.12
N SER A 122 17.50 -13.55 -0.25
CA SER A 122 18.19 -14.37 -1.26
C SER A 122 18.25 -13.74 -2.65
N LYS A 123 17.50 -12.67 -2.89
CA LYS A 123 17.51 -11.89 -4.12
C LYS A 123 18.50 -10.72 -4.09
N PHE A 124 19.16 -10.48 -2.96
CA PHE A 124 20.27 -9.55 -2.91
C PHE A 124 21.58 -10.26 -3.26
N GLU A 125 22.46 -9.52 -3.94
CA GLU A 125 23.85 -9.88 -4.16
C GLU A 125 24.73 -8.83 -3.47
N MET A 126 25.91 -9.23 -3.00
CA MET A 126 26.88 -8.28 -2.46
C MET A 126 27.38 -7.39 -3.60
N HIS A 127 27.41 -6.08 -3.42
CA HIS A 127 27.98 -5.21 -4.44
C HIS A 127 29.49 -5.49 -4.55
N LYS A 128 30.03 -5.50 -5.76
CA LYS A 128 31.42 -5.90 -6.04
C LYS A 128 32.44 -5.11 -5.22
N ASP A 129 32.18 -3.82 -5.00
CA ASP A 129 33.08 -2.91 -4.29
C ASP A 129 33.05 -3.14 -2.77
N SER A 130 32.00 -3.80 -2.27
CA SER A 130 31.82 -4.10 -0.85
C SER A 130 32.29 -5.50 -0.46
N VAL A 131 32.61 -6.38 -1.41
CA VAL A 131 33.00 -7.78 -1.12
C VAL A 131 34.23 -7.87 -0.22
N ALA A 132 35.26 -7.06 -0.49
CA ALA A 132 36.50 -7.07 0.29
C ALA A 132 36.25 -6.61 1.73
N LEU A 133 35.58 -5.46 1.91
CA LEU A 133 35.23 -4.92 3.22
C LEU A 133 34.32 -5.89 4.00
N ALA A 134 33.31 -6.47 3.35
CA ALA A 134 32.43 -7.44 3.98
C ALA A 134 33.21 -8.68 4.47
N ALA A 135 34.17 -9.17 3.69
CA ALA A 135 35.01 -10.31 4.07
C ALA A 135 35.89 -10.02 5.28
N GLU A 136 36.45 -8.82 5.42
CA GLU A 136 37.24 -8.39 6.59
C GLU A 136 36.44 -8.47 7.90
N HIS A 137 35.12 -8.28 7.81
CA HIS A 137 34.19 -8.36 8.94
C HIS A 137 33.48 -9.72 9.07
N GLY A 138 33.88 -10.73 8.28
CA GLY A 138 33.27 -12.07 8.31
C GLY A 138 31.85 -12.14 7.75
N LEU A 139 31.45 -11.16 6.94
CA LEU A 139 30.13 -11.05 6.34
C LEU A 139 30.15 -11.63 4.92
N VAL A 140 29.83 -12.91 4.81
CA VAL A 140 29.95 -13.65 3.53
C VAL A 140 28.76 -13.40 2.62
N THR A 141 27.55 -13.26 3.17
CA THR A 141 26.32 -13.09 2.39
C THR A 141 25.59 -11.79 2.73
N PRO A 142 24.79 -11.23 1.79
CA PRO A 142 23.91 -10.09 2.08
C PRO A 142 22.99 -10.33 3.27
N ARG A 143 22.52 -11.57 3.44
CA ARG A 143 21.69 -11.97 4.57
C ARG A 143 22.44 -11.80 5.90
N ASP A 144 23.67 -12.29 5.96
CA ASP A 144 24.50 -12.20 7.18
C ASP A 144 24.81 -10.74 7.50
N ALA A 145 25.13 -9.93 6.48
CA ALA A 145 25.38 -8.51 6.63
C ALA A 145 24.16 -7.76 7.18
N VAL A 146 22.97 -7.96 6.61
CA VAL A 146 21.72 -7.31 7.06
C VAL A 146 21.32 -7.77 8.46
N LYS A 147 21.51 -9.06 8.77
CA LYS A 147 21.27 -9.59 10.11
C LYS A 147 22.21 -8.95 11.13
N ALA A 148 23.50 -8.89 10.83
CA ALA A 148 24.51 -8.28 11.70
C ALA A 148 24.23 -6.78 11.93
N ALA A 149 23.85 -6.04 10.87
CA ALA A 149 23.46 -4.64 10.98
C ALA A 149 22.22 -4.43 11.86
N ARG A 150 21.22 -5.30 11.74
CA ARG A 150 20.02 -5.28 12.58
C ARG A 150 20.33 -5.56 14.05
N GLU A 151 21.16 -6.57 14.33
CA GLU A 151 21.61 -6.88 15.68
C GLU A 151 22.43 -5.75 16.30
N ALA A 152 23.30 -5.11 15.52
CA ALA A 152 24.05 -3.94 15.97
C ALA A 152 23.14 -2.76 16.29
N SER A 153 22.15 -2.49 15.44
CA SER A 153 21.14 -1.44 15.67
C SER A 153 20.32 -1.71 16.93
N LEU A 154 19.89 -2.95 17.15
CA LEU A 154 19.17 -3.36 18.37
C LEU A 154 20.03 -3.21 19.63
N LYS A 155 21.31 -3.61 19.57
CA LYS A 155 22.26 -3.44 20.68
C LYS A 155 22.47 -1.96 20.98
N HIS A 156 22.59 -1.13 19.95
CA HIS A 156 22.71 0.32 20.08
C HIS A 156 21.46 0.93 20.72
N GLU A 157 20.26 0.58 20.24
CA GLU A 157 18.99 1.06 20.80
C GLU A 157 18.80 0.64 22.27
N LYS A 158 19.12 -0.61 22.60
CA LYS A 158 19.07 -1.10 23.98
C LYS A 158 20.05 -0.35 24.88
N ALA A 159 21.28 -0.15 24.42
CA ALA A 159 22.26 0.60 25.18
C ALA A 159 21.84 2.07 25.41
N LEU A 160 21.22 2.72 24.42
CA LEU A 160 20.66 4.06 24.59
C LEU A 160 19.53 4.09 25.63
N LYS A 161 18.69 3.04 25.70
CA LYS A 161 17.58 2.93 26.66
C LYS A 161 18.07 2.66 28.09
N ASP A 162 19.17 1.92 28.24
CA ASP A 162 19.74 1.58 29.55
C ASP A 162 20.51 2.76 30.19
N ILE A 163 20.90 3.76 29.39
CA ILE A 163 21.55 4.98 29.89
C ILE A 163 20.50 5.94 30.45
N LYS A 164 20.48 6.05 31.78
CA LYS A 164 19.67 7.04 32.50
C LYS A 164 20.33 8.42 32.62
N ASP A 165 21.65 8.49 32.48
CA ASP A 165 22.43 9.73 32.66
C ASP A 165 22.84 10.37 31.32
N PRO A 166 22.45 11.63 31.04
CA PRO A 166 22.77 12.32 29.78
C PRO A 166 24.27 12.51 29.51
N LYS A 167 25.13 12.48 30.54
CA LYS A 167 26.59 12.57 30.38
C LYS A 167 27.20 11.26 29.88
N ALA A 168 26.70 10.11 30.36
CA ALA A 168 27.16 8.80 29.93
C ALA A 168 26.83 8.52 28.45
N LEU A 169 25.82 9.20 27.90
CA LEU A 169 25.43 9.12 26.49
C LEU A 169 26.51 9.65 25.53
N LYS A 170 27.26 10.69 25.94
CA LYS A 170 28.27 11.34 25.09
C LYS A 170 29.60 10.58 25.07
N ASP A 171 29.90 9.85 26.13
CA ASP A 171 31.15 9.09 26.27
C ASP A 171 31.05 7.66 25.72
N MET A 172 29.86 7.24 25.28
CA MET A 172 29.62 5.90 24.79
C MET A 172 30.13 5.74 23.35
N LYS A 173 31.31 5.11 23.21
CA LYS A 173 31.81 4.65 21.90
C LYS A 173 31.10 3.37 21.49
N ILE A 174 29.89 3.48 20.95
CA ILE A 174 29.25 2.35 20.28
C ILE A 174 29.87 2.26 18.89
N ASN A 175 30.46 1.11 18.55
CA ASN A 175 30.89 0.84 17.18
C ASN A 175 29.63 0.55 16.35
N PRO A 176 29.25 1.43 15.39
CA PRO A 176 28.09 1.19 14.54
C PRO A 176 28.30 0.03 13.56
N GLY A 177 29.54 -0.45 13.41
CA GLY A 177 29.93 -1.44 12.41
C GLY A 177 30.07 -0.83 11.00
N PRO A 178 30.59 -1.59 10.03
CA PRO A 178 30.84 -1.11 8.66
C PRO A 178 29.57 -1.08 7.78
N TYR A 179 28.38 -1.20 8.36
CA TYR A 179 27.16 -1.55 7.61
C TYR A 179 26.64 -0.44 6.69
N ASP A 180 27.07 0.81 6.92
CA ASP A 180 26.81 1.93 6.00
C ASP A 180 27.70 1.87 4.75
N GLU A 181 28.90 1.30 4.88
CA GLU A 181 29.93 1.21 3.82
C GLU A 181 29.83 -0.09 3.00
N ILE A 182 29.12 -1.09 3.53
CA ILE A 182 28.80 -2.32 2.81
C ILE A 182 27.49 -2.13 2.06
N GLU A 183 27.54 -2.31 0.75
CA GLU A 183 26.40 -2.17 -0.14
C GLU A 183 25.99 -3.50 -0.78
N ILE A 184 24.70 -3.63 -1.05
CA ILE A 184 24.07 -4.77 -1.69
C ILE A 184 23.18 -4.30 -2.83
N ILE A 185 23.04 -5.11 -3.87
CA ILE A 185 22.16 -4.84 -5.01
C ILE A 185 21.00 -5.82 -5.03
N TYR A 186 19.82 -5.36 -5.40
CA TYR A 186 18.64 -6.21 -5.53
C TYR A 186 18.48 -6.74 -6.96
N ILE A 187 18.45 -8.06 -7.10
CA ILE A 187 18.22 -8.75 -8.37
C ILE A 187 16.77 -9.22 -8.44
N ALA A 188 15.96 -8.49 -9.20
CA ALA A 188 14.55 -8.82 -9.36
C ALA A 188 14.36 -10.22 -9.98
N GLY A 189 13.37 -10.97 -9.47
CA GLY A 189 12.98 -12.24 -10.08
C GLY A 189 12.52 -12.05 -11.54
N THR A 190 13.10 -12.83 -12.45
CA THR A 190 12.77 -12.87 -13.87
C THR A 190 12.10 -14.19 -14.24
N VAL A 191 11.47 -14.23 -15.42
CA VAL A 191 10.78 -15.43 -15.96
C VAL A 191 11.73 -16.55 -16.41
N SER A 192 13.04 -16.31 -16.45
CA SER A 192 14.07 -17.32 -16.77
C SER A 192 15.44 -16.93 -16.20
N SER A 193 16.31 -17.93 -16.00
CA SER A 193 17.71 -17.72 -15.59
C SER A 193 18.50 -16.91 -16.62
N THR A 194 18.25 -17.10 -17.92
CA THR A 194 18.83 -16.31 -19.00
C THR A 194 18.49 -14.82 -18.87
N ALA A 195 17.24 -14.49 -18.50
CA ALA A 195 16.86 -13.12 -18.24
C ALA A 195 17.54 -12.57 -16.98
N THR A 196 17.70 -13.38 -15.92
CA THR A 196 18.44 -12.97 -14.71
C THR A 196 19.90 -12.66 -15.03
N ASN A 197 20.54 -13.47 -15.88
CA ASN A 197 21.95 -13.29 -16.24
C ASN A 197 22.20 -12.07 -17.14
N ARG A 198 21.17 -11.57 -17.84
CA ARG A 198 21.24 -10.36 -18.65
C ARG A 198 21.04 -9.06 -17.87
N ILE A 199 20.69 -9.16 -16.58
CA ILE A 199 20.57 -7.99 -15.71
C ILE A 199 21.95 -7.35 -15.57
N ASP A 200 22.01 -6.07 -15.93
CA ASP A 200 23.20 -5.24 -15.75
C ASP A 200 23.34 -4.83 -14.28
N ARG A 201 24.20 -5.55 -13.55
CA ARG A 201 24.47 -5.35 -12.12
C ARG A 201 25.17 -4.03 -11.83
N GLU A 202 25.91 -3.51 -12.81
CA GLU A 202 26.71 -2.28 -12.70
C GLU A 202 25.84 -1.03 -12.68
N ASN A 203 24.64 -1.11 -13.26
CA ASN A 203 23.70 0.00 -13.36
C ASN A 203 22.54 -0.10 -12.35
N ILE A 204 22.55 -1.10 -11.46
CA ILE A 204 21.59 -1.17 -10.35
C ILE A 204 22.12 -0.28 -9.23
N TYR A 205 21.24 0.56 -8.67
CA TYR A 205 21.60 1.41 -7.54
C TYR A 205 21.99 0.53 -6.33
N PRO A 206 23.23 0.62 -5.83
CA PRO A 206 23.65 -0.10 -4.64
C PRO A 206 22.99 0.52 -3.40
N VAL A 207 22.62 -0.33 -2.45
CA VAL A 207 21.96 0.08 -1.22
C VAL A 207 22.79 -0.35 -0.03
N SER A 208 23.03 0.56 0.92
CA SER A 208 23.74 0.21 2.15
C SER A 208 22.98 -0.85 2.95
N VAL A 209 23.72 -1.79 3.52
CA VAL A 209 23.19 -2.87 4.37
C VAL A 209 22.42 -2.30 5.57
N SER A 210 22.93 -1.21 6.15
CA SER A 210 22.28 -0.47 7.23
C SER A 210 20.89 0.07 6.85
N SER A 211 20.72 0.58 5.63
CA SER A 211 19.44 1.11 5.14
C SER A 211 18.41 0.00 5.00
N VAL A 212 18.81 -1.15 4.44
CA VAL A 212 17.92 -2.33 4.34
C VAL A 212 17.52 -2.80 5.74
N ALA A 213 18.50 -2.96 6.65
CA ALA A 213 18.24 -3.36 8.02
C ALA A 213 17.29 -2.39 8.75
N ASN A 214 17.51 -1.09 8.59
CA ASN A 214 16.66 -0.05 9.18
C ASN A 214 15.22 -0.08 8.66
N VAL A 215 15.01 -0.31 7.36
CA VAL A 215 13.66 -0.42 6.79
C VAL A 215 12.93 -1.67 7.29
N LEU A 216 13.63 -2.81 7.38
CA LEU A 216 13.06 -4.05 7.92
C LEU A 216 12.73 -3.91 9.41
N GLN A 217 13.60 -3.26 10.17
CA GLN A 217 13.43 -3.00 11.60
C GLN A 217 12.26 -2.04 11.87
N ASN A 218 12.03 -1.06 11.00
CA ASN A 218 10.96 -0.07 11.17
C ASN A 218 9.76 -0.33 10.24
N HIS A 219 9.56 -1.58 9.82
CA HIS A 219 8.42 -1.94 9.00
C HIS A 219 7.11 -1.73 9.76
N ILE A 220 6.10 -1.10 9.14
CA ILE A 220 4.87 -0.70 9.86
C ILE A 220 4.08 -1.88 10.45
N CYS A 221 4.25 -3.08 9.89
CA CYS A 221 3.60 -4.29 10.39
C CYS A 221 4.47 -5.10 11.36
N ARG A 222 5.67 -4.63 11.73
CA ARG A 222 6.62 -5.42 12.51
C ARG A 222 6.07 -5.78 13.89
N ASP A 223 5.62 -4.78 14.63
CA ASP A 223 5.09 -4.96 15.98
C ASP A 223 3.56 -5.16 15.98
N MET A 224 3.00 -5.55 14.84
CA MET A 224 1.56 -5.69 14.68
C MET A 224 1.06 -6.97 15.35
N VAL A 225 0.39 -6.79 16.49
CA VAL A 225 -0.28 -7.86 17.24
C VAL A 225 -1.81 -7.78 17.18
N ARG A 226 -2.34 -6.66 16.68
CA ARG A 226 -3.79 -6.37 16.59
C ARG A 226 -4.17 -5.88 15.18
N PRO A 227 -4.33 -6.80 14.20
CA PRO A 227 -4.55 -6.45 12.80
C PRO A 227 -5.82 -5.63 12.55
N PHE A 228 -6.90 -5.84 13.32
CA PHE A 228 -8.12 -5.05 13.18
C PHE A 228 -7.90 -3.62 13.69
N SER A 229 -7.31 -3.42 14.88
CA SER A 229 -6.95 -2.08 15.36
C SER A 229 -6.01 -1.34 14.41
N MET A 230 -5.08 -2.07 13.76
CA MET A 230 -4.22 -1.49 12.71
C MET A 230 -5.04 -1.02 11.51
N ALA A 231 -6.01 -1.83 11.06
CA ALA A 231 -6.92 -1.45 9.99
C ALA A 231 -7.76 -0.22 10.36
N GLU A 232 -8.31 -0.16 11.57
CA GLU A 232 -9.05 1.00 12.07
C GLU A 232 -8.18 2.26 12.08
N ARG A 233 -6.93 2.16 12.54
CA ARG A 233 -5.97 3.26 12.53
C ARG A 233 -5.77 3.81 11.13
N LEU A 234 -5.54 2.96 10.12
CA LEU A 234 -5.37 3.39 8.73
C LEU A 234 -6.66 3.98 8.14
N VAL A 235 -7.81 3.38 8.43
CA VAL A 235 -9.10 3.88 7.95
C VAL A 235 -9.34 5.30 8.44
N ASN A 236 -9.11 5.51 9.74
CA ASN A 236 -9.38 6.76 10.44
C ASN A 236 -8.21 7.76 10.40
N CYS A 237 -7.06 7.39 9.84
CA CYS A 237 -5.88 8.25 9.79
C CYS A 237 -6.16 9.52 8.97
N SER A 238 -6.09 10.65 9.65
CA SER A 238 -6.21 12.00 9.09
C SER A 238 -5.07 12.91 9.52
N ASP A 239 -4.20 12.44 10.43
CA ASP A 239 -3.04 13.19 10.87
C ASP A 239 -2.03 13.35 9.73
N THR A 240 -1.60 14.58 9.48
CA THR A 240 -0.72 14.90 8.35
C THR A 240 0.66 14.30 8.55
N LYS A 241 1.20 14.35 9.77
CA LYS A 241 2.52 13.82 10.08
C LYS A 241 2.55 12.30 9.95
N GLU A 242 1.51 11.62 10.45
CA GLU A 242 1.37 10.17 10.30
C GLU A 242 1.28 9.75 8.82
N LEU A 243 0.55 10.51 7.99
CA LEU A 243 0.47 10.28 6.54
C LEU A 243 1.82 10.49 5.84
N GLU A 244 2.59 11.51 6.23
CA GLU A 244 3.95 11.76 5.74
C GLU A 244 4.91 10.64 6.12
N ASP A 245 4.87 10.19 7.38
CA ASP A 245 5.69 9.10 7.90
C ASP A 245 5.35 7.77 7.18
N MET A 246 4.07 7.49 6.95
CA MET A 246 3.65 6.32 6.16
C MET A 246 4.15 6.41 4.71
N ARG A 247 4.08 7.59 4.09
CA ARG A 247 4.62 7.78 2.73
C ARG A 247 6.12 7.54 2.70
N ARG A 248 6.85 8.08 3.69
CA ARG A 248 8.30 7.91 3.82
C ARG A 248 8.64 6.44 3.96
N PHE A 249 7.93 5.71 4.81
CA PHE A 249 8.06 4.26 4.93
C PHE A 249 7.89 3.56 3.57
N ALA A 250 6.79 3.83 2.86
CA ALA A 250 6.52 3.14 1.60
C ALA A 250 7.56 3.48 0.51
N CYS A 251 8.07 4.71 0.47
CA CYS A 251 9.19 5.08 -0.40
C CYS A 251 10.47 4.34 -0.02
N ASN A 252 10.81 4.30 1.27
CA ASN A 252 11.98 3.57 1.76
C ASN A 252 11.90 2.07 1.45
N VAL A 253 10.70 1.46 1.47
CA VAL A 253 10.55 0.07 1.03
C VAL A 253 10.86 -0.08 -0.46
N CYS A 254 10.35 0.81 -1.32
CA CYS A 254 10.68 0.78 -2.75
C CYS A 254 12.18 0.96 -3.01
N ASP A 255 12.83 1.83 -2.23
CA ASP A 255 14.21 2.23 -2.48
C ASP A 255 15.21 1.25 -1.87
N PHE A 256 14.96 0.77 -0.66
CA PHE A 256 15.93 0.00 0.13
C PHE A 256 15.51 -1.45 0.41
N ALA A 257 14.22 -1.77 0.33
CA ALA A 257 13.71 -3.12 0.54
C ALA A 257 12.79 -3.62 -0.59
N PRO A 258 13.18 -3.50 -1.87
CA PRO A 258 12.31 -3.83 -3.02
C PRO A 258 11.90 -5.31 -3.09
N HIS A 259 12.62 -6.20 -2.42
CA HIS A 259 12.24 -7.61 -2.23
C HIS A 259 10.90 -7.79 -1.50
N LEU A 260 10.47 -6.81 -0.70
CA LEU A 260 9.13 -6.80 -0.07
C LEU A 260 8.00 -6.61 -1.09
N LEU A 261 8.34 -6.23 -2.32
CA LEU A 261 7.41 -5.99 -3.44
C LEU A 261 7.46 -7.11 -4.48
N ASP A 262 8.11 -8.24 -4.18
CA ASP A 262 8.17 -9.37 -5.08
C ASP A 262 6.88 -10.20 -5.09
N ASN A 263 6.73 -11.04 -6.12
CA ASN A 263 5.66 -12.03 -6.20
C ASN A 263 5.69 -12.88 -4.92
N ASP A 264 4.51 -13.12 -4.35
CA ASP A 264 4.31 -13.85 -3.08
C ASP A 264 4.49 -13.05 -1.78
N ASN A 265 4.84 -11.77 -1.84
CA ASN A 265 4.86 -10.94 -0.65
C ASN A 265 3.57 -10.12 -0.44
N VAL A 266 2.85 -10.37 0.66
CA VAL A 266 1.65 -9.60 1.03
C VAL A 266 2.00 -8.16 1.41
N SER A 267 3.24 -7.88 1.84
CA SER A 267 3.75 -6.52 2.07
C SER A 267 3.71 -5.63 0.82
N LEU A 268 3.66 -6.23 -0.39
CA LEU A 268 3.34 -5.49 -1.61
C LEU A 268 2.00 -4.76 -1.49
N LEU A 269 0.98 -5.41 -0.95
CA LEU A 269 -0.33 -4.79 -0.76
C LEU A 269 -0.23 -3.63 0.24
N VAL A 270 0.51 -3.80 1.32
CA VAL A 270 0.72 -2.73 2.31
C VAL A 270 1.35 -1.49 1.66
N VAL A 271 2.38 -1.65 0.84
CA VAL A 271 2.98 -0.52 0.10
C VAL A 271 2.01 0.07 -0.92
N LEU A 272 1.23 -0.76 -1.60
CA LEU A 272 0.21 -0.31 -2.56
C LEU A 272 -1.03 0.31 -1.92
N LEU A 273 -1.19 0.24 -0.59
CA LEU A 273 -2.16 1.09 0.12
C LEU A 273 -1.71 2.55 0.13
N ILE A 274 -0.39 2.79 0.20
CA ILE A 274 0.20 4.11 0.47
C ILE A 274 0.68 4.77 -0.83
N LEU A 275 1.35 4.01 -1.71
CA LEU A 275 1.87 4.48 -2.98
C LEU A 275 1.07 3.91 -4.14
N SER A 276 0.86 4.75 -5.15
CA SER A 276 0.27 4.27 -6.39
C SER A 276 1.25 3.38 -7.15
N ARG A 277 0.71 2.46 -7.96
CA ARG A 277 1.51 1.59 -8.83
C ARG A 277 2.51 2.39 -9.67
N SER A 278 2.08 3.51 -10.26
CA SER A 278 2.95 4.33 -11.12
C SER A 278 4.14 4.89 -10.35
N GLU A 279 3.95 5.26 -9.09
CA GLU A 279 5.03 5.75 -8.24
C GLU A 279 6.06 4.66 -7.93
N CYS A 280 5.58 3.45 -7.58
CA CYS A 280 6.47 2.31 -7.35
C CYS A 280 7.27 1.94 -8.61
N CYS A 281 6.61 1.88 -9.79
CA CYS A 281 7.30 1.59 -11.04
C CYS A 281 8.37 2.64 -11.39
N ARG A 282 8.06 3.93 -11.23
CA ARG A 282 9.01 5.02 -11.48
C ARG A 282 10.24 4.91 -10.57
N ARG A 283 10.04 4.59 -9.29
CA ARG A 283 11.15 4.40 -8.35
C ARG A 283 12.02 3.19 -8.70
N PHE A 284 11.39 2.09 -9.09
CA PHE A 284 12.12 0.91 -9.55
C PHE A 284 12.99 1.23 -10.76
N GLU A 285 12.44 1.94 -11.74
CA GLU A 285 13.17 2.40 -12.92
C GLU A 285 14.34 3.32 -12.53
N ASN A 286 14.11 4.29 -11.64
CA ASN A 286 15.16 5.18 -11.14
C ASN A 286 16.30 4.45 -10.40
N ASN A 287 15.99 3.33 -9.76
CA ASN A 287 16.98 2.51 -9.04
C ASN A 287 17.65 1.47 -9.95
N GLY A 288 17.40 1.48 -11.26
CA GLY A 288 17.91 0.49 -12.20
C GLY A 288 17.27 -0.91 -12.05
N ILE A 289 16.21 -1.04 -11.25
CA ILE A 289 15.50 -2.30 -11.02
C ILE A 289 14.57 -2.57 -12.20
N ARG A 290 15.07 -3.29 -13.19
CA ARG A 290 14.27 -3.71 -14.34
C ARG A 290 13.48 -4.98 -14.02
N ILE A 291 12.15 -4.87 -13.98
CA ILE A 291 11.30 -6.06 -13.82
C ILE A 291 10.97 -6.65 -15.20
N GLU A 292 11.75 -7.63 -15.64
CA GLU A 292 11.45 -8.37 -16.86
C GLU A 292 10.36 -9.43 -16.61
N GLY A 293 9.23 -9.31 -17.32
CA GLY A 293 8.17 -10.34 -17.37
C GLY A 293 7.07 -10.27 -16.32
N SER A 294 7.24 -9.58 -15.18
CA SER A 294 6.20 -9.50 -14.14
C SER A 294 6.02 -8.09 -13.55
N THR A 295 5.27 -7.23 -14.22
CA THR A 295 4.95 -5.87 -13.74
C THR A 295 4.37 -5.85 -12.32
N ILE A 296 4.52 -4.75 -11.57
CA ILE A 296 3.87 -4.54 -10.27
C ILE A 296 2.35 -4.83 -10.33
N SER A 297 1.70 -4.55 -11.47
CA SER A 297 0.30 -4.92 -11.72
C SER A 297 0.08 -6.44 -11.70
N HIS A 298 0.92 -7.19 -12.39
CA HIS A 298 0.86 -8.65 -12.39
C HIS A 298 1.09 -9.19 -10.98
N ARG A 299 2.10 -8.66 -10.26
CA ARG A 299 2.40 -9.07 -8.88
C ARG A 299 1.23 -8.82 -7.92
N LYS A 300 0.61 -7.65 -8.02
CA LYS A 300 -0.60 -7.30 -7.27
C LYS A 300 -1.73 -8.29 -7.57
N ALA A 301 -1.98 -8.59 -8.84
CA ALA A 301 -3.05 -9.49 -9.25
C ALA A 301 -2.86 -10.91 -8.71
N GLU A 302 -1.65 -11.46 -8.82
CA GLU A 302 -1.30 -12.78 -8.29
C GLU A 302 -1.36 -12.79 -6.75
N CYS A 303 -0.89 -11.75 -6.07
CA CYS A 303 -1.01 -11.64 -4.62
C CYS A 303 -2.48 -11.61 -4.16
N MET A 304 -3.33 -10.82 -4.81
CA MET A 304 -4.77 -10.77 -4.51
C MET A 304 -5.44 -12.13 -4.75
N LYS A 305 -5.12 -12.80 -5.85
CA LYS A 305 -5.71 -14.09 -6.19
C LYS A 305 -5.24 -15.20 -5.26
N ASN A 306 -3.92 -15.36 -5.09
CA ASN A 306 -3.32 -16.53 -4.45
C ASN A 306 -3.19 -16.38 -2.93
N LYS A 307 -2.92 -15.16 -2.43
CA LYS A 307 -2.74 -14.91 -0.98
C LYS A 307 -4.05 -14.46 -0.32
N MET A 308 -4.77 -13.54 -0.95
CA MET A 308 -6.04 -13.03 -0.41
C MET A 308 -7.25 -13.90 -0.77
N GLY A 309 -7.15 -14.71 -1.83
CA GLY A 309 -8.28 -15.49 -2.35
C GLY A 309 -9.32 -14.63 -3.08
N TRP A 310 -9.01 -13.37 -3.38
CA TRP A 310 -9.88 -12.47 -4.12
C TRP A 310 -9.70 -12.70 -5.62
N LYS A 311 -10.59 -13.51 -6.19
CA LYS A 311 -10.56 -13.94 -7.59
C LYS A 311 -11.30 -12.95 -8.49
N THR A 312 -12.41 -12.39 -8.01
CA THR A 312 -13.27 -11.50 -8.81
C THR A 312 -12.93 -10.03 -8.59
N SER A 313 -13.50 -9.14 -9.41
CA SER A 313 -13.32 -7.69 -9.28
C SER A 313 -14.04 -7.16 -8.03
N GLU A 314 -15.21 -7.72 -7.76
CA GLU A 314 -16.09 -7.38 -6.65
C GLU A 314 -15.41 -7.64 -5.30
N GLU A 315 -14.67 -8.74 -5.19
CA GLU A 315 -13.91 -9.10 -3.99
C GLU A 315 -12.71 -8.17 -3.74
N LYS A 316 -12.09 -7.65 -4.80
CA LYS A 316 -10.92 -6.74 -4.72
C LYS A 316 -11.33 -5.28 -4.50
N LYS A 317 -12.53 -4.92 -4.94
CA LYS A 317 -13.05 -3.55 -4.94
C LYS A 317 -12.95 -2.84 -3.58
N PRO A 318 -13.29 -3.45 -2.43
CA PRO A 318 -13.13 -2.81 -1.12
C PRO A 318 -11.71 -2.31 -0.85
N TYR A 319 -10.72 -3.15 -1.14
CA TYR A 319 -9.31 -2.82 -0.99
C TYR A 319 -8.89 -1.74 -1.98
N ASP A 320 -9.25 -1.88 -3.27
CA ASP A 320 -8.84 -0.92 -4.30
C ASP A 320 -9.43 0.46 -4.08
N ASN A 321 -10.70 0.54 -3.65
CA ASN A 321 -11.36 1.79 -3.30
C ASN A 321 -10.64 2.48 -2.13
N PHE A 322 -10.37 1.74 -1.06
CA PHE A 322 -9.65 2.27 0.08
C PHE A 322 -8.23 2.73 -0.30
N ALA A 323 -7.48 1.92 -1.05
CA ALA A 323 -6.14 2.27 -1.50
C ALA A 323 -6.14 3.59 -2.29
N ASN A 324 -7.06 3.78 -3.22
CA ASN A 324 -7.16 5.01 -4.01
C ASN A 324 -7.48 6.25 -3.14
N GLU A 325 -8.40 6.12 -2.19
CA GLU A 325 -8.72 7.19 -1.23
C GLU A 325 -7.52 7.49 -0.32
N PHE A 326 -6.85 6.47 0.19
CA PHE A 326 -5.74 6.61 1.11
C PHE A 326 -4.50 7.20 0.43
N GLN A 327 -4.14 6.73 -0.77
CA GLN A 327 -3.11 7.33 -1.61
C GLN A 327 -3.38 8.81 -1.89
N THR A 328 -4.65 9.18 -2.10
CA THR A 328 -5.04 10.57 -2.30
C THR A 328 -4.83 11.40 -1.03
N ARG A 329 -5.21 10.88 0.15
CA ARG A 329 -4.93 11.53 1.45
C ARG A 329 -3.43 11.73 1.67
N VAL A 330 -2.65 10.67 1.47
CA VAL A 330 -1.18 10.69 1.59
C VAL A 330 -0.56 11.71 0.63
N LYS A 331 -0.99 11.72 -0.64
CA LYS A 331 -0.51 12.68 -1.64
C LYS A 331 -0.83 14.12 -1.24
N ASN A 332 -2.04 14.39 -0.76
CA ASN A 332 -2.47 15.72 -0.36
C ASN A 332 -1.74 16.22 0.90
N ALA A 333 -1.36 15.31 1.81
CA ALA A 333 -0.53 15.65 2.96
C ALA A 333 0.88 16.09 2.53
N CYS A 334 1.53 15.32 1.65
CA CYS A 334 2.92 15.57 1.24
C CYS A 334 3.07 16.66 0.18
N PHE A 335 2.04 16.88 -0.63
CA PHE A 335 2.01 17.87 -1.70
C PHE A 335 0.71 18.65 -1.61
N PRO A 336 0.55 19.51 -0.58
CA PRO A 336 -0.65 20.30 -0.43
C PRO A 336 -0.84 21.11 -1.71
N ALA A 337 -1.99 20.92 -2.37
CA ALA A 337 -2.31 21.67 -3.57
C ALA A 337 -2.08 23.15 -3.29
N PRO A 338 -1.46 23.92 -4.20
CA PRO A 338 -1.28 25.35 -4.02
C PRO A 338 -2.65 25.92 -3.68
N ARG A 339 -2.82 26.37 -2.43
CA ARG A 339 -4.08 27.00 -2.02
C ARG A 339 -4.30 28.11 -3.02
N PRO A 340 -5.40 28.11 -3.79
CA PRO A 340 -5.66 29.23 -4.67
C PRO A 340 -5.63 30.45 -3.77
N ILE A 341 -4.64 31.32 -3.97
CA ILE A 341 -4.61 32.62 -3.34
C ILE A 341 -5.91 33.24 -3.79
N ARG A 342 -6.91 33.23 -2.90
CA ARG A 342 -8.10 34.05 -3.05
C ARG A 342 -7.52 35.46 -3.09
N LEU A 343 -7.29 35.96 -4.29
CA LEU A 343 -7.29 37.37 -4.62
C LEU A 343 -8.70 37.86 -4.26
N ALA A 344 -8.93 37.98 -2.96
CA ALA A 344 -10.02 38.72 -2.40
C ALA A 344 -9.78 40.17 -2.83
N GLY A 345 -10.64 40.65 -3.73
CA GLY A 345 -10.73 42.07 -4.03
C GLY A 345 -10.16 42.49 -5.38
N ARG A 346 -10.63 41.90 -6.49
CA ARG A 346 -10.96 42.70 -7.68
C ARG A 346 -11.98 41.95 -8.53
N LYS A 347 -13.25 42.33 -8.37
CA LYS A 347 -14.31 41.99 -9.31
C LYS A 347 -13.84 42.40 -10.72
N PRO A 348 -14.05 41.58 -11.77
CA PRO A 348 -13.85 42.05 -13.13
C PRO A 348 -14.78 43.26 -13.35
N PRO A 349 -14.29 44.39 -13.89
CA PRO A 349 -15.13 45.54 -14.19
C PRO A 349 -16.15 45.11 -15.24
N ARG A 350 -17.41 44.98 -14.80
CA ARG A 350 -18.57 44.83 -15.65
C ARG A 350 -18.63 46.08 -16.54
N LYS A 351 -18.30 45.95 -17.82
CA LYS A 351 -18.56 47.00 -18.81
C LYS A 351 -20.07 47.15 -18.95
N SER A 352 -20.66 48.11 -18.26
CA SER A 352 -22.00 48.62 -18.57
C SER A 352 -21.84 50.04 -19.10
N SER A 353 -22.05 50.21 -20.40
CA SER A 353 -22.40 51.48 -21.01
C SER A 353 -23.89 51.43 -21.35
N THR A 354 -24.69 51.98 -20.43
CA THR A 354 -25.81 52.95 -20.59
C THR A 354 -26.89 52.80 -21.69
N PRO A 355 -28.05 53.51 -21.62
CA PRO A 355 -28.70 54.24 -20.51
C PRO A 355 -30.21 53.94 -20.37
N ALA A 356 -30.78 54.55 -19.33
CA ALA A 356 -32.21 54.62 -19.01
C ALA A 356 -33.08 55.28 -20.10
N THR A 357 -34.35 54.86 -20.19
CA THR A 357 -35.41 55.58 -20.89
C THR A 357 -36.75 55.45 -20.16
N THR A 358 -37.35 56.60 -19.88
CA THR A 358 -38.77 56.87 -19.64
C THR A 358 -39.05 58.26 -20.24
N PRO A 359 -40.30 58.67 -20.52
CA PRO A 359 -41.23 58.16 -21.54
C PRO A 359 -41.68 59.28 -22.53
N ALA A 360 -42.58 58.92 -23.47
CA ALA A 360 -43.44 59.76 -24.34
C ALA A 360 -42.99 60.11 -25.80
N THR A 361 -44.01 60.05 -26.68
CA THR A 361 -44.16 60.12 -28.16
C THR A 361 -43.95 61.51 -28.82
N PRO A 362 -44.22 61.75 -30.13
CA PRO A 362 -43.74 61.13 -31.39
C PRO A 362 -43.32 62.18 -32.49
N ALA A 363 -42.47 61.84 -33.48
CA ALA A 363 -42.42 62.47 -34.83
C ALA A 363 -41.36 61.83 -35.77
N THR A 364 -41.56 62.00 -37.08
CA THR A 364 -41.02 61.31 -38.27
C THR A 364 -39.69 61.91 -38.84
N PRO A 365 -39.27 61.72 -40.12
CA PRO A 365 -38.20 60.78 -40.57
C PRO A 365 -37.02 61.43 -41.34
N SER A 366 -35.88 60.76 -41.55
CA SER A 366 -34.99 60.91 -42.74
C SER A 366 -33.68 60.11 -42.64
N THR A 367 -33.12 59.79 -43.81
CA THR A 367 -32.07 58.81 -44.20
C THR A 367 -30.61 59.36 -44.09
N PRO A 368 -29.55 58.77 -44.72
CA PRO A 368 -28.42 58.01 -44.13
C PRO A 368 -27.02 58.69 -44.37
N PRO A 369 -25.90 58.01 -44.70
CA PRO A 369 -24.97 57.13 -43.94
C PRO A 369 -23.50 57.65 -43.90
N VAL A 370 -22.62 57.20 -42.99
CA VAL A 370 -21.14 57.33 -43.15
C VAL A 370 -20.38 56.16 -42.46
N TYR A 371 -19.58 55.41 -43.24
CA TYR A 371 -18.54 54.45 -42.81
C TYR A 371 -17.26 55.20 -42.39
N PRO A 372 -16.40 54.74 -41.44
CA PRO A 372 -15.29 53.78 -41.74
C PRO A 372 -14.77 52.99 -40.49
N PRO A 373 -13.53 52.42 -40.45
CA PRO A 373 -12.91 51.30 -41.18
C PRO A 373 -12.54 50.10 -40.24
N PRO A 374 -11.96 48.97 -40.72
CA PRO A 374 -11.74 47.77 -39.92
C PRO A 374 -10.35 47.73 -39.25
N PRO A 375 -10.20 47.22 -38.01
CA PRO A 375 -8.90 46.82 -37.50
C PRO A 375 -8.67 45.31 -37.69
N MET A 376 -7.60 45.07 -38.45
CA MET A 376 -6.91 43.81 -38.71
C MET A 376 -6.71 42.90 -37.49
N GLY A 377 -6.99 41.61 -37.70
CA GLY A 377 -6.04 40.51 -37.49
C GLY A 377 -5.48 40.28 -36.10
N TYR A 378 -6.09 39.34 -35.36
CA TYR A 378 -5.33 38.37 -34.57
C TYR A 378 -5.88 36.98 -34.88
N MET A 379 -5.07 36.18 -35.58
CA MET A 379 -5.34 34.77 -35.81
C MET A 379 -5.28 34.01 -34.49
N ALA A 380 -6.35 33.27 -34.17
CA ALA A 380 -6.33 32.24 -33.15
C ALA A 380 -5.60 31.01 -33.70
N SER A 381 -4.60 30.51 -32.97
CA SER A 381 -3.91 29.26 -33.30
C SER A 381 -4.86 28.05 -33.17
N PRO A 382 -4.69 27.00 -34.00
CA PRO A 382 -5.62 25.88 -34.06
C PRO A 382 -5.59 25.05 -32.77
N GLN A 383 -6.75 24.88 -32.14
CA GLN A 383 -6.93 23.90 -31.08
C GLN A 383 -6.92 22.50 -31.68
N VAL A 384 -5.86 21.75 -31.40
CA VAL A 384 -5.84 20.30 -31.59
C VAL A 384 -6.72 19.69 -30.51
N ARG A 385 -7.87 19.19 -30.95
CA ARG A 385 -8.78 18.34 -30.18
C ARG A 385 -8.06 17.00 -29.97
N ASN A 386 -7.72 16.67 -28.72
CA ASN A 386 -7.26 15.33 -28.38
C ASN A 386 -8.23 14.75 -27.36
N ASP A 387 -9.02 13.78 -27.82
CA ASP A 387 -10.00 13.06 -27.02
C ASP A 387 -9.29 12.13 -26.02
N SER A 388 -9.81 12.11 -24.79
CA SER A 388 -9.66 11.03 -23.81
C SER A 388 -8.28 10.82 -23.17
N VAL A 389 -8.06 11.44 -21.99
CA VAL A 389 -7.69 10.82 -20.69
C VAL A 389 -7.41 12.00 -19.72
N ASN A 390 -8.34 12.23 -18.79
CA ASN A 390 -8.26 13.29 -17.80
C ASN A 390 -7.17 12.96 -16.76
N THR A 391 -5.94 13.37 -17.03
CA THR A 391 -4.87 13.51 -16.03
C THR A 391 -4.66 15.00 -15.77
N GLY A 392 -5.43 15.56 -14.84
CA GLY A 392 -5.27 16.94 -14.39
C GLY A 392 -3.95 17.13 -13.65
N ILE A 393 -2.86 17.31 -14.40
CA ILE A 393 -1.54 17.72 -13.91
C ILE A 393 -1.12 18.91 -14.77
N ASN A 394 -1.21 20.11 -14.20
CA ASN A 394 -0.63 21.31 -14.79
C ASN A 394 0.60 21.70 -13.96
N ILE A 395 1.63 20.84 -14.04
CA ILE A 395 2.97 21.15 -13.54
C ILE A 395 3.82 21.37 -14.80
N PRO A 396 4.35 22.57 -15.05
CA PRO A 396 5.29 22.77 -16.14
C PRO A 396 6.52 21.88 -15.90
N ALA A 397 6.86 21.04 -16.87
CA ALA A 397 8.09 20.27 -16.84
C ALA A 397 9.30 21.22 -16.75
N PRO A 398 10.33 20.90 -15.96
CA PRO A 398 11.56 21.69 -15.96
C PRO A 398 12.19 21.65 -17.36
N SER A 399 12.68 22.80 -17.82
CA SER A 399 13.37 22.92 -19.10
C SER A 399 14.66 22.10 -19.08
N MET A 400 14.67 20.96 -19.77
CA MET A 400 15.88 20.24 -20.11
C MET A 400 16.74 21.13 -21.01
N GLN A 401 17.78 21.75 -20.47
CA GLN A 401 18.85 22.32 -21.28
C GLN A 401 19.70 21.15 -21.81
N SER A 402 19.41 20.74 -23.03
CA SER A 402 20.23 19.79 -23.79
C SER A 402 21.54 20.46 -24.19
N ILE A 403 22.58 20.24 -23.41
CA ILE A 403 23.97 20.51 -23.81
C ILE A 403 24.42 19.28 -24.60
N TYR A 404 24.22 19.24 -25.91
CA TYR A 404 25.08 18.56 -26.90
C TYR A 404 24.47 18.74 -28.29
N SER A 405 25.25 19.36 -29.16
CA SER A 405 24.93 19.64 -30.56
C SER A 405 25.71 18.70 -31.47
N GLN A 406 25.00 18.15 -32.47
CA GLN A 406 25.46 17.65 -33.79
C GLN A 406 26.30 16.36 -33.81
N THR A 407 26.13 15.43 -34.76
CA THR A 407 26.00 15.59 -36.23
C THR A 407 25.16 14.47 -36.91
N ALA A 408 24.49 14.84 -38.01
CA ALA A 408 23.90 13.96 -39.03
C ALA A 408 25.00 13.35 -39.94
N ALA A 409 24.88 12.32 -40.79
CA ALA A 409 23.85 11.50 -41.47
C ALA A 409 24.60 10.21 -42.02
N PRO A 410 24.14 9.38 -42.99
CA PRO A 410 22.84 9.26 -43.68
C PRO A 410 22.28 7.82 -43.81
N ALA A 411 21.11 7.76 -44.45
CA ALA A 411 20.27 6.60 -44.71
C ALA A 411 20.79 5.60 -45.76
N VAL A 412 20.42 4.32 -45.61
CA VAL A 412 20.30 3.34 -46.72
C VAL A 412 18.98 2.57 -46.59
N LYS A 413 18.31 2.44 -47.74
CA LYS A 413 16.99 1.85 -47.97
C LYS A 413 17.00 0.31 -48.04
N THR A 414 15.79 -0.26 -48.04
CA THR A 414 15.35 -1.58 -48.58
C THR A 414 15.78 -2.80 -47.74
N GLN A 415 14.93 -3.78 -47.39
CA GLN A 415 13.91 -4.48 -48.18
C GLN A 415 12.94 -5.31 -47.29
N ARG A 416 11.87 -5.79 -47.95
CA ARG A 416 10.64 -6.47 -47.52
C ARG A 416 10.78 -7.87 -46.86
N ALA A 417 9.83 -8.14 -45.96
CA ALA A 417 8.96 -9.33 -45.78
C ALA A 417 9.50 -10.78 -45.79
N ARG A 418 9.16 -11.54 -44.73
CA ARG A 418 8.45 -12.84 -44.85
C ARG A 418 7.83 -13.31 -43.53
N ALA A 419 6.59 -13.77 -43.60
CA ALA A 419 5.93 -14.61 -42.60
C ALA A 419 6.06 -16.09 -43.01
N SER A 420 6.19 -17.01 -42.04
CA SER A 420 5.50 -18.31 -42.02
C SER A 420 5.85 -19.13 -40.76
N THR A 421 4.81 -19.43 -39.98
CA THR A 421 4.46 -20.73 -39.37
C THR A 421 5.47 -21.88 -39.35
N GLY A 422 5.55 -22.59 -38.22
CA GLY A 422 6.04 -23.97 -38.15
C GLY A 422 6.08 -24.53 -36.72
N ALA A 423 5.16 -25.44 -36.42
CA ALA A 423 5.11 -26.26 -35.20
C ALA A 423 6.10 -27.44 -35.28
N GLY A 424 6.54 -28.00 -34.13
CA GLY A 424 7.03 -29.38 -34.05
C GLY A 424 8.13 -29.70 -33.04
N SER A 425 7.72 -30.27 -31.89
CA SER A 425 8.20 -31.53 -31.26
C SER A 425 9.70 -31.88 -31.09
N SER A 426 10.12 -32.07 -29.83
CA SER A 426 10.95 -33.17 -29.23
C SER A 426 11.64 -32.60 -27.96
N ALA A 427 11.47 -33.08 -26.73
CA ALA A 427 11.59 -34.41 -26.10
C ALA A 427 13.05 -34.91 -25.97
N VAL A 428 13.49 -35.00 -24.70
CA VAL A 428 14.55 -35.87 -24.12
C VAL A 428 16.01 -35.35 -24.05
N GLU A 429 16.38 -34.83 -22.86
CA GLU A 429 17.55 -35.14 -21.97
C GLU A 429 19.02 -35.27 -22.50
N PRO A 430 20.07 -35.31 -21.64
CA PRO A 430 20.13 -35.31 -20.16
C PRO A 430 21.13 -34.33 -19.50
N MET A 431 21.08 -34.32 -18.17
CA MET A 431 22.03 -33.74 -17.20
C MET A 431 23.49 -34.19 -17.41
N ASP A 432 24.43 -33.30 -17.07
CA ASP A 432 25.75 -33.70 -16.61
C ASP A 432 26.14 -32.89 -15.36
N LEU A 433 26.59 -33.62 -14.34
CA LEU A 433 27.07 -33.13 -13.05
C LEU A 433 28.57 -33.41 -13.00
N SER A 434 29.37 -32.36 -12.98
CA SER A 434 30.73 -32.38 -12.43
C SER A 434 30.99 -31.13 -11.61
#